data_AF-A0A0P7V045-F1
#
_entry.id   AF-A0A0P7V045-F1
#
_cell.length_a   1.000
_cell.length_b   1.000
_cell.length_c   1.000
_cell.angle_alpha   90.00
_cell.angle_beta   90.00
_cell.angle_gamma   90.00
#
_symmetry.space_group_name_H-M   'P 1'
#
loop_
_entity.id
_entity.type
_entity.pdbx_description
1 polymer ?
#
loop_
_entity_poly.entity_id
_entity_poly.type
_entity_poly.pdbx_seq_one_letter_code
_entity_poly.pdbx_strand_id
1 'polypeptide(L)'
;IEDDWPGYSLDLFTYPEHYCGDLQSVYIPHGVIMDRTERLARNIMDDLGDHDIVILCVLKGGYKFCADLVEFIKALNRNSRKSLPMRVDFIRLKSYL
;
A
#
# COMPACT_ATOMS: atom_id res chain seq x y z
N ILE A 1 -15.68 1.04 -5.13
CA ILE A 1 -15.56 0.97 -6.60
C ILE A 1 -16.81 0.22 -7.02
N GLU A 2 -17.62 0.83 -7.87
CA GLU A 2 -18.87 0.22 -8.36
C GLU A 2 -18.54 -0.82 -9.45
N ASP A 3 -19.41 -1.81 -9.63
CA ASP A 3 -19.15 -2.95 -10.54
C ASP A 3 -19.00 -2.52 -12.00
N ASP A 4 -19.62 -1.40 -12.38
CA ASP A 4 -19.58 -0.79 -13.70
C ASP A 4 -18.49 0.28 -13.87
N TRP A 5 -17.58 0.43 -12.90
CA TRP A 5 -16.47 1.38 -12.97
C TRP A 5 -15.53 1.06 -14.15
N PRO A 6 -15.44 1.94 -15.17
CA PRO A 6 -14.67 1.65 -16.39
C PRO A 6 -13.15 1.83 -16.22
N GLY A 7 -12.71 2.46 -15.12
CA GLY A 7 -11.33 2.94 -14.99
C GLY A 7 -11.07 4.19 -15.84
N TYR A 8 -9.82 4.64 -15.83
CA TYR A 8 -9.37 5.81 -16.60
C TYR A 8 -8.66 5.39 -17.89
N SER A 9 -8.77 6.23 -18.93
CA SER A 9 -7.99 6.04 -20.17
C SER A 9 -6.48 6.04 -19.88
N LEU A 10 -5.75 5.13 -20.53
CA LEU A 10 -4.29 5.03 -20.42
C LEU A 10 -3.57 6.29 -20.91
N ASP A 11 -4.14 6.98 -21.90
CA ASP A 11 -3.54 8.19 -22.51
C ASP A 11 -3.44 9.37 -21.52
N LEU A 12 -4.13 9.30 -20.39
CA LEU A 12 -4.10 10.31 -19.33
C LEU A 12 -2.95 10.09 -18.33
N PHE A 13 -2.21 8.98 -18.45
CA PHE A 13 -1.19 8.58 -17.48
C PHE A 13 0.10 8.14 -18.14
N THR A 14 1.19 8.24 -17.39
CA THR A 14 2.47 7.63 -17.75
C THR A 14 2.51 6.19 -17.24
N TYR A 15 2.84 5.24 -18.11
CA TYR A 15 3.05 3.85 -17.76
C TYR A 15 4.19 3.25 -18.62
N PRO A 16 4.78 2.10 -18.24
CA PRO A 16 5.89 1.53 -18.98
C PRO A 16 5.50 1.14 -20.42
N GLU A 17 6.28 1.60 -21.40
CA GLU A 17 5.97 1.40 -22.84
C GLU A 17 5.87 -0.06 -23.25
N HIS A 18 6.62 -0.96 -22.60
CA HIS A 18 6.58 -2.39 -22.90
C HIS A 18 5.27 -3.09 -22.48
N TYR A 19 4.34 -2.37 -21.82
CA TYR A 19 2.98 -2.83 -21.55
C TYR A 19 1.94 -2.21 -22.50
N CYS A 20 2.37 -1.45 -23.51
CA CYS A 20 1.47 -0.87 -24.50
C CYS A 20 0.71 -1.98 -25.25
N GLY A 21 -0.62 -1.93 -25.21
CA GLY A 21 -1.48 -2.97 -25.79
C GLY A 21 -1.85 -4.12 -24.85
N ASP A 22 -1.17 -4.27 -23.71
CA ASP A 22 -1.44 -5.32 -22.72
C ASP A 22 -2.41 -4.87 -21.61
N LEU A 23 -2.64 -3.56 -21.50
CA LEU A 23 -3.50 -2.95 -20.47
C LEU A 23 -4.78 -2.40 -21.10
N GLN A 24 -5.90 -2.55 -20.40
CA GLN A 24 -7.20 -2.03 -20.85
C GLN A 24 -7.47 -0.60 -20.36
N SER A 25 -7.26 -0.34 -19.06
CA SER A 25 -7.48 0.96 -18.43
C SER A 25 -6.66 1.08 -17.14
N VAL A 26 -6.46 2.30 -16.64
CA VAL A 26 -5.92 2.53 -15.29
C VAL A 26 -7.08 2.39 -14.30
N TYR A 27 -7.10 1.31 -13.51
CA TYR A 27 -8.21 1.08 -12.59
C TYR A 27 -8.14 1.95 -11.32
N ILE A 28 -6.94 2.05 -10.72
CA ILE A 28 -6.66 2.91 -9.57
C ILE A 28 -5.32 3.61 -9.83
N PRO A 29 -5.29 4.95 -9.98
CA PRO A 29 -4.04 5.68 -10.15
C PRO A 29 -3.13 5.54 -8.93
N HIS A 30 -1.81 5.52 -9.15
CA HIS A 30 -0.83 5.40 -8.08
C HIS A 30 -1.00 6.46 -6.98
N GLY A 31 -1.27 7.72 -7.33
CA GLY A 31 -1.50 8.79 -6.35
C GLY A 31 -2.66 8.49 -5.39
N VAL A 32 -3.77 7.96 -5.91
CA VAL A 32 -4.93 7.56 -5.08
C VAL A 32 -4.55 6.42 -4.13
N ILE A 33 -3.72 5.47 -4.57
CA ILE A 33 -3.20 4.40 -3.70
C ILE A 33 -2.37 5.01 -2.57
N MET A 34 -1.50 5.96 -2.87
CA MET A 34 -0.65 6.62 -1.86
C MET A 34 -1.49 7.39 -0.83
N ASP A 35 -2.46 8.20 -1.28
CA ASP A 35 -3.35 8.97 -0.41
C ASP A 35 -4.13 8.05 0.54
N ARG A 36 -4.64 6.92 0.02
CA ARG A 36 -5.37 5.95 0.83
C ARG A 36 -4.46 5.18 1.77
N THR A 37 -3.24 4.86 1.35
CA THR A 37 -2.25 4.18 2.19
C THR A 37 -1.80 5.08 3.35
N GLU A 38 -1.61 6.38 3.12
CA GLU A 38 -1.34 7.34 4.20
C GLU A 38 -2.48 7.36 5.22
N ARG A 39 -3.73 7.43 4.74
CA ARG A 39 -4.89 7.42 5.64
C ARG A 39 -4.99 6.11 6.42
N LEU A 40 -4.69 4.97 5.79
CA LEU A 40 -4.64 3.67 6.47
C LEU A 40 -3.57 3.66 7.56
N ALA A 41 -2.38 4.20 7.31
CA ALA A 41 -1.32 4.29 8.33
C ALA A 41 -1.79 5.07 9.57
N ARG A 42 -2.51 6.19 9.38
CA ARG A 42 -3.08 6.98 10.48
C ARG A 42 -4.10 6.17 11.28
N ASN A 43 -5.05 5.54 10.60
CA ASN A 43 -6.06 4.71 11.27
C ASN A 43 -5.39 3.57 12.09
N ILE A 44 -4.39 2.90 11.53
CA ILE A 44 -3.66 1.81 12.23
C ILE A 44 -2.97 2.34 13.50
N MET A 45 -2.31 3.50 13.41
CA MET A 45 -1.65 4.13 14.56
C MET A 45 -2.65 4.58 15.62
N ASP A 46 -3.81 5.10 15.21
CA ASP A 46 -4.88 5.50 16.13
C ASP A 46 -5.47 4.28 16.86
N ASP A 47 -5.65 3.16 16.16
CA ASP A 47 -6.21 1.92 16.72
C ASP A 47 -5.22 1.17 17.62
N LEU A 48 -3.92 1.17 17.30
CA LEU A 48 -2.89 0.46 18.08
C LEU A 48 -2.45 1.21 19.33
N GLY A 49 -2.67 2.52 19.42
CA GLY A 49 -2.28 3.33 20.57
C GLY A 49 -0.77 3.26 20.84
N ASP A 50 -0.38 2.89 22.08
CA ASP A 50 1.02 2.82 22.52
C ASP A 50 1.63 1.40 22.43
N HIS A 51 1.03 0.48 21.67
CA HIS A 51 1.52 -0.90 21.58
C HIS A 51 2.61 -1.09 20.51
N ASP A 52 3.57 -1.99 20.79
CA ASP A 52 4.57 -2.42 19.81
C ASP A 52 3.92 -3.09 18.59
N ILE A 53 4.47 -2.84 17.41
CA ILE A 53 3.88 -3.30 16.14
C ILE A 53 4.80 -4.31 15.45
N VAL A 54 4.22 -5.43 15.00
CA VAL A 54 4.86 -6.37 14.08
C VAL A 54 4.08 -6.39 12.78
N ILE A 55 4.72 -5.98 11.69
CA ILE A 55 4.13 -5.96 10.35
C ILE A 55 4.55 -7.24 9.62
N LEU A 56 3.57 -8.06 9.24
CA LEU A 56 3.81 -9.32 8.53
C LEU A 56 3.44 -9.19 7.05
N CYS A 57 4.43 -9.03 6.19
CA CYS A 57 4.24 -8.87 4.75
C CYS A 57 4.03 -10.22 4.04
N VAL A 58 2.90 -10.37 3.34
CA VAL A 58 2.64 -11.54 2.49
C VAL A 58 3.25 -11.34 1.11
N LEU A 59 4.28 -12.12 0.80
CA LEU A 59 4.99 -12.09 -0.48
C LEU A 59 4.31 -12.93 -1.56
N LYS A 60 4.44 -12.57 -2.84
CA LYS A 60 5.26 -11.46 -3.36
C LYS A 60 4.47 -10.16 -3.53
N GLY A 61 3.20 -10.24 -3.95
CA GLY A 61 2.41 -9.09 -4.37
C GLY A 61 2.23 -8.00 -3.30
N GLY A 62 2.29 -8.36 -2.01
CA GLY A 62 2.15 -7.40 -0.91
C GLY A 62 3.35 -6.48 -0.69
N TYR A 63 4.51 -6.71 -1.35
CA TYR A 63 5.75 -6.02 -0.99
C TYR A 63 5.68 -4.49 -1.19
N LYS A 64 5.08 -4.00 -2.29
CA LYS A 64 4.98 -2.55 -2.55
C LYS A 64 4.09 -1.87 -1.52
N PHE A 65 2.85 -2.35 -1.39
CA PHE A 65 1.90 -1.84 -0.42
C PHE A 65 2.48 -1.86 1.00
N CYS A 66 3.12 -2.96 1.40
CA CYS A 66 3.72 -3.06 2.73
C CYS A 66 4.86 -2.05 2.91
N ALA A 67 5.73 -1.86 1.92
CA ALA A 67 6.80 -0.88 1.99
C ALA A 67 6.24 0.54 2.13
N ASP A 68 5.26 0.91 1.30
CA ASP A 68 4.65 2.24 1.31
C ASP A 68 3.94 2.51 2.66
N LEU A 69 3.17 1.53 3.16
CA LEU A 69 2.50 1.60 4.45
C LEU A 69 3.50 1.77 5.61
N VAL A 70 4.58 0.99 5.60
CA VAL A 70 5.66 1.05 6.60
C VAL A 70 6.30 2.44 6.60
N GLU A 71 6.54 3.04 5.44
CA GLU A 71 7.12 4.39 5.36
C GLU A 71 6.18 5.46 5.93
N PHE A 72 4.87 5.38 5.65
CA PHE A 72 3.89 6.28 6.26
C PHE A 72 3.81 6.09 7.78
N ILE A 73 3.81 4.86 8.29
CA ILE A 73 3.83 4.58 9.74
C ILE A 73 5.10 5.15 10.38
N LYS A 74 6.28 4.97 9.77
CA LYS A 74 7.54 5.57 10.25
C LYS A 74 7.46 7.09 10.29
N ALA A 75 6.89 7.71 9.26
CA ALA A 75 6.74 9.16 9.20
C ALA A 75 5.83 9.67 10.33
N LEU A 76 4.70 9.00 10.60
CA LEU A 76 3.82 9.36 11.72
C LEU A 76 4.51 9.18 13.07
N ASN A 77 5.22 8.06 13.25
CA ASN A 77 5.92 7.72 14.48
C ASN A 77 7.02 8.74 14.83
N ARG A 78 7.81 9.18 13.84
CA ARG A 78 8.85 10.22 14.02
C ARG A 78 8.27 11.59 14.40
N ASN A 79 7.04 11.88 13.98
CA ASN A 79 6.37 13.14 14.26
C ASN A 79 5.45 13.08 15.50
N SER A 80 5.36 11.91 16.15
CA SER A 80 4.61 11.72 17.39
C SER A 80 5.46 12.05 18.61
N ARG A 81 4.80 12.35 19.74
CA ARG A 81 5.48 12.56 21.04
C ARG A 81 6.10 11.28 21.60
N LYS A 82 5.62 10.12 21.17
CA LYS A 82 6.09 8.79 21.61
C LYS A 82 6.53 8.00 20.39
N SER A 83 7.73 7.43 20.48
CA SER A 83 8.27 6.54 19.44
C SER A 83 7.92 5.09 19.77
N LEU A 84 7.19 4.41 18.90
CA LEU A 84 6.82 3.00 19.06
C LEU A 84 7.81 2.07 18.34
N PRO A 85 8.30 1.01 18.99
CA PRO A 85 9.05 -0.06 18.32
C PRO A 85 8.22 -0.72 17.21
N MET A 86 8.83 -0.89 16.04
CA MET A 86 8.21 -1.54 14.90
C MET A 86 9.15 -2.57 14.31
N ARG A 87 8.66 -3.80 14.09
CA ARG A 87 9.36 -4.89 13.40
C ARG A 87 8.62 -5.28 12.14
N VAL A 88 9.34 -5.76 11.14
CA VAL A 88 8.78 -6.23 9.87
C VAL A 88 9.27 -7.65 9.60
N ASP A 89 8.35 -8.57 9.34
CA ASP A 89 8.61 -9.95 8.96
C ASP A 89 7.92 -10.28 7.62
N PHE A 90 8.37 -11.36 6.97
CA PHE A 90 7.91 -11.75 5.64
C PHE A 90 7.50 -13.22 5.60
N ILE A 91 6.35 -13.48 5.00
CA ILE A 91 5.87 -14.85 4.73
C ILE A 91 5.53 -15.03 3.26
N ARG A 92 5.63 -16.26 2.77
CA ARG A 92 5.19 -16.63 1.42
C ARG A 92 4.21 -17.77 1.53
N LEU A 93 2.99 -17.55 1.03
CA LEU A 93 1.94 -18.55 0.97
C LEU A 93 1.98 -19.24 -0.41
N LYS A 94 1.62 -20.53 -0.43
CA LYS A 94 1.38 -21.31 -1.66
C LYS A 94 -0.08 -21.72 -1.66
N SER A 95 -0.90 -21.00 -2.42
CA SER A 95 -2.35 -21.21 -2.49
C SER A 95 -2.78 -22.11 -3.65
N TYR A 96 -1.86 -22.39 -4.58
CA TYR A 96 -2.06 -23.26 -5.73
C TYR A 96 -0.83 -24.18 -5.87
N LEU A 97 -1.06 -25.43 -6.29
CA LEU A 97 -0.05 -26.49 -6.43
C LEU A 97 1.11 -26.08 -7.35
#